data_AF-A0A644VYU4-F1
#
_entry.id   AF-A0A644VYU4-F1
#
_cell.length_a   1.000
_cell.length_b   1.000
_cell.length_c   1.000
_cell.angle_alpha   90.00
_cell.angle_beta   90.00
_cell.angle_gamma   90.00
#
_symmetry.space_group_name_H-M   'P 1'
#
loop_
_entity.id
_entity.type
_entity.pdbx_description
1 polymer ?
#
loop_
_entity_poly.entity_id
_entity_poly.type
_entity_poly.pdbx_seq_one_letter_code
_entity_poly.pdbx_strand_id
1 'polypeptide(L)' 'MKLKELRRNKFLSQSDLAKLAGITKETIGRLEAGKHKPNFVTVRKLATALSIKPEDIEF' A
#
# COMPACT_ATOMS: atom_id res chain seq x y z
N MET A 1 3.50 -9.42 -5.25
CA MET A 1 4.60 -9.07 -4.31
C MET A 1 4.01 -8.44 -3.07
N LYS A 2 4.68 -8.54 -1.92
CA LYS A 2 4.15 -7.94 -0.68
C LYS A 2 4.13 -6.42 -0.77
N LEU A 3 3.10 -5.78 -0.21
CA LEU A 3 2.94 -4.31 -0.20
C LEU A 3 4.22 -3.57 0.23
N LYS A 4 4.89 -4.08 1.26
CA LYS A 4 6.13 -3.50 1.80
C LYS A 4 7.29 -3.51 0.81
N GLU A 5 7.40 -4.56 0.00
CA GLU A 5 8.45 -4.71 -1.02
C GLU A 5 8.19 -3.73 -2.17
N LEU A 6 6.95 -3.71 -2.68
CA LEU A 6 6.53 -2.78 -3.74
C LEU A 6 6.80 -1.33 -3.36
N ARG A 7 6.50 -0.94 -2.11
CA ARG A 7 6.79 0.39 -1.58
C ARG A 7 8.29 0.69 -1.56
N ARG A 8 9.09 -0.24 -1.04
CA ARG A 8 10.55 -0.06 -0.91
C ARG A 8 11.24 0.00 -2.27
N ASN A 9 10.79 -0.77 -3.25
CA ASN A 9 11.30 -0.73 -4.62
C ASN A 9 11.06 0.62 -5.30
N LYS A 10 10.08 1.40 -4.81
CA LYS A 10 9.84 2.79 -5.22
C LYS A 10 10.51 3.84 -4.33
N PHE A 11 11.38 3.44 -3.40
CA PHE A 11 12.05 4.32 -2.45
C PHE A 11 11.11 5.16 -1.58
N LEU A 12 9.89 4.67 -1.35
CA LEU A 12 8.87 5.38 -0.56
C LEU A 12 8.96 4.97 0.91
N SER A 13 8.82 5.92 1.84
CA SER A 13 8.48 5.61 3.24
C SER A 13 6.99 5.24 3.37
N GLN A 14 6.59 4.69 4.52
CA GLN A 14 5.15 4.44 4.78
C GLN A 14 4.33 5.73 4.72
N SER A 15 4.91 6.86 5.15
CA SER A 15 4.28 8.17 5.09
C SER A 15 4.12 8.66 3.64
N ASP A 16 5.09 8.39 2.77
CA ASP A 16 5.02 8.81 1.37
C ASP A 16 3.95 8.04 0.62
N LEU A 17 3.90 6.71 0.79
CA LEU A 17 2.84 5.90 0.21
C LEU A 17 1.46 6.28 0.73
N ALA A 18 1.35 6.58 2.03
CA ALA A 18 0.10 7.04 2.63
C ALA A 18 -0.39 8.36 2.00
N LYS A 19 0.51 9.34 1.82
CA LYS A 19 0.20 10.60 1.13
C LYS A 19 -0.24 10.36 -0.31
N LEU A 20 0.50 9.56 -1.07
CA LEU A 20 0.19 9.24 -2.47
C LEU A 20 -1.15 8.51 -2.62
N ALA A 21 -1.46 7.58 -1.71
CA ALA A 21 -2.70 6.80 -1.73
C ALA A 21 -3.89 7.54 -1.07
N GLY A 22 -3.67 8.69 -0.43
CA GLY A 22 -4.71 9.41 0.31
C GLY A 22 -5.33 8.56 1.43
N ILE A 23 -4.48 7.90 2.24
CA ILE A 23 -4.84 7.17 3.45
C ILE A 23 -3.84 7.46 4.58
N THR A 24 -4.06 6.95 5.79
CA THR A 24 -3.16 7.22 6.91
C THR A 24 -1.91 6.32 6.86
N LYS A 25 -0.79 6.83 7.38
CA LYS A 25 0.43 6.04 7.58
C LYS A 25 0.21 4.84 8.49
N GLU A 26 -0.70 4.96 9.45
CA GLU A 26 -1.10 3.89 10.34
C GLU A 26 -1.77 2.73 9.57
N THR A 27 -2.66 3.04 8.64
CA THR A 27 -3.28 2.05 7.75
C THR A 27 -2.21 1.29 6.96
N ILE A 28 -1.22 1.98 6.37
CA ILE A 28 -0.09 1.33 5.68
C ILE A 28 0.64 0.36 6.63
N GLY A 29 0.97 0.81 7.85
CA GLY A 29 1.68 -0.03 8.82
C GLY A 29 0.89 -1.29 9.22
N ARG A 30 -0.43 -1.19 9.40
CA ARG A 30 -1.29 -2.35 9.70
C ARG A 30 -1.38 -3.33 8.52
N LEU A 31 -1.48 -2.81 7.29
CA LEU A 31 -1.49 -3.63 6.08
C LEU A 31 -0.16 -4.36 5.89
N GLU A 32 0.97 -3.66 5.98
CA GLU A 32 2.30 -4.29 5.83
C GLU A 32 2.64 -5.32 6.92
N ALA A 33 1.99 -5.23 8.08
CA ALA A 33 2.13 -6.19 9.17
C ALA A 33 1.15 -7.38 9.06
N GLY A 34 0.29 -7.42 8.04
CA GLY A 34 -0.75 -8.44 7.89
C GLY A 34 -1.86 -8.39 8.96
N LYS A 35 -1.93 -7.31 9.74
CA LYS A 35 -2.88 -7.17 10.86
C LYS A 35 -4.28 -6.76 10.40
N HIS A 36 -4.43 -6.33 9.15
CA HIS A 36 -5.69 -5.85 8.60
C HIS A 36 -5.77 -6.22 7.12
N LYS A 37 -6.93 -6.73 6.67
CA LYS A 37 -7.21 -6.90 5.24
C LYS A 37 -7.77 -5.60 4.64
N PRO A 38 -7.22 -5.08 3.54
CA PRO A 38 -7.77 -3.87 2.91
C PRO A 38 -9.15 -4.15 2.31
N ASN A 39 -9.97 -3.10 2.19
CA ASN A 39 -11.16 -3.15 1.35
C ASN A 39 -10.79 -2.81 -0.11
N PHE A 40 -11.73 -3.03 -1.04
CA PHE A 40 -11.52 -2.79 -2.46
C PHE A 40 -11.04 -1.36 -2.79
N VAL A 41 -11.56 -0.35 -2.09
CA VAL A 41 -11.17 1.06 -2.28
C VAL A 41 -9.72 1.28 -1.88
N THR A 42 -9.29 0.72 -0.74
CA THR A 42 -7.90 0.78 -0.27
C THR A 42 -6.96 0.07 -1.24
N VAL A 43 -7.33 -1.10 -1.75
CA VAL A 43 -6.51 -1.81 -2.76
C VAL A 43 -6.32 -0.94 -4.00
N ARG A 44 -7.39 -0.35 -4.53
CA ARG A 44 -7.30 0.55 -5.70
C ARG A 44 -6.42 1.77 -5.44
N LYS A 45 -6.59 2.44 -4.30
CA LYS A 45 -5.77 3.59 -3.92
C LYS A 45 -4.27 3.25 -3.88
N LEU A 46 -3.93 2.10 -3.31
CA LEU A 46 -2.55 1.63 -3.22
C LEU A 46 -1.99 1.23 -4.58
N ALA A 47 -2.76 0.53 -5.40
CA ALA A 47 -2.38 0.17 -6.75
C ALA A 47 -2.10 1.39 -7.62
N THR A 48 -2.96 2.41 -7.57
CA THR A 48 -2.75 3.69 -8.26
C THR A 48 -1.48 4.39 -7.76
N ALA A 49 -1.30 4.52 -6.43
CA ALA A 49 -0.12 5.15 -5.84
C ALA A 49 1.20 4.43 -6.19
N LEU A 50 1.14 3.10 -6.36
CA LEU A 50 2.26 2.27 -6.75
C LEU A 50 2.36 2.07 -8.27
N SER A 51 1.45 2.63 -9.08
CA SER A 51 1.40 2.48 -10.54
C SER A 51 1.48 1.02 -11.01
N ILE A 52 0.72 0.14 -10.38
CA ILE A 52 0.61 -1.30 -10.67
C ILE A 52 -0.85 -1.73 -10.69
N LYS A 53 -1.15 -2.98 -11.03
CA LYS A 53 -2.52 -3.49 -10.95
C LYS A 53 -2.86 -3.91 -9.52
N PRO A 54 -4.13 -3.82 -9.11
CA PRO A 54 -4.61 -4.32 -7.82
C PRO A 54 -4.22 -5.77 -7.50
N GLU A 55 -4.23 -6.63 -8.53
CA GLU A 55 -3.90 -8.07 -8.46
C GLU A 55 -2.40 -8.34 -8.19
N ASP A 56 -1.53 -7.35 -8.41
CA ASP A 56 -0.08 -7.49 -8.17
C ASP A 56 0.29 -7.31 -6.69
N ILE A 57 -0.64 -6.82 -5.86
CA ILE A 57 -0.43 -6.52 -4.44
C ILE A 57 -0.89 -7.68 -3.56
N GLU A 58 0.05 -8.20 -2.80
CA GLU A 58 -0.20 -9.16 -1.71
C GLU A 58 -0.20 -8.42 -0.36
N PHE A 59 -1.23 -8.68 0.46
CA PHE A 59 -1.49 -8.03 1.76
C PHE A 59 -1.33 -9.00 2.93
#